data_AF-A0A7V3L2F2-F1
#
_entry.id   AF-A0A7V3L2F2-F1
#
_cell.length_a   1.000
_cell.length_b   1.000
_cell.length_c   1.000
_cell.angle_alpha   90.00
_cell.angle_beta   90.00
_cell.angle_gamma   90.00
#
_symmetry.space_group_name_H-M   'P 1'
#
loop_
_entity.id
_entity.type
_entity.pdbx_description
1 polymer ?
#
loop_
_entity_poly.entity_id
_entity_poly.type
_entity_poly.pdbx_seq_one_letter_code
_entity_poly.pdbx_strand_id
1 'polypeptide(L)'
;MARKSMPSAMVGLDIGTDSIKVVEAKRVKDTVSITGLGLARLPEGVIENDVVVDPKALGNAIKALLAEAGIKTKQVTSAIAGQSCLVVRVIEVPKMSPSELAETMKWELERQVPWPPDEVIMDYQVLEKPDEAPDAKNMEVLLAVARLEAINSHVQALTAAGLRPVAIDIQPLAAGRALIDLGSDEVKDQIVAIVDIGATDTELAIFEKGVLTYPNPQVPIAGLSFTQELAEVLGQTLEQAECIKREYAVVKLEPSGIPELPGAAPEPEPGTVDRTAAFDTAFAPGVVSAFELEEGEQVSGEPSIAEPIGIPAPEFQETTEGPVFDSPDLAIGIPVPPGGVEEEEVQPGPAFDLGDEEGAVPAFDLTEEAEPEETITPVFDLEEEPEPTQQEQAAGVSGETPAQEVVEPESIEDRVSAAISGVLVDLATELRRSIEYYSTRYGKMPERVLLCGGTAKMPHLDEYLSRELGIPVEVADPLKNLEVAVSSVSPQYLREISVMFPVAIGLAIRDMIG
;
A
#
# COMPACT_ATOMS: atom_id res chain seq x y z
N MET A 1 16.80 -26.77 -12.84
CA MET A 1 15.75 -27.20 -11.87
C MET A 1 14.53 -27.65 -12.66
N ALA A 2 13.88 -28.75 -12.28
CA ALA A 2 12.62 -29.17 -12.90
C ALA A 2 11.56 -28.08 -12.63
N ARG A 3 10.90 -27.56 -13.68
CA ARG A 3 9.74 -26.67 -13.53
C ARG A 3 8.70 -27.42 -12.70
N LYS A 4 8.57 -27.03 -11.42
CA LYS A 4 7.49 -27.49 -10.54
C LYS A 4 6.18 -27.23 -11.29
N SER A 5 5.34 -28.24 -11.43
CA SER A 5 4.03 -28.11 -12.10
C SER A 5 3.32 -26.88 -11.56
N MET A 6 3.19 -25.83 -12.38
CA MET A 6 2.58 -24.58 -11.93
C MET A 6 1.13 -24.84 -11.53
N PRO A 7 0.68 -24.31 -10.39
CA PRO A 7 -0.68 -24.54 -9.93
C PRO A 7 -1.69 -23.93 -10.91
N SER A 8 -2.75 -24.68 -11.22
CA SER A 8 -3.80 -24.24 -12.14
C SER A 8 -4.68 -23.12 -11.55
N ALA A 9 -4.63 -22.94 -10.23
CA ALA A 9 -5.37 -21.94 -9.48
C ALA A 9 -4.54 -21.44 -8.29
N MET A 10 -4.61 -20.15 -8.01
CA MET A 10 -3.90 -19.50 -6.91
C MET A 10 -4.77 -18.41 -6.29
N VAL A 11 -4.67 -18.28 -4.96
CA VAL A 11 -5.26 -17.17 -4.23
C VAL A 11 -4.21 -16.09 -4.02
N GLY A 12 -4.49 -14.87 -4.44
CA GLY A 12 -3.79 -13.68 -3.99
C GLY A 12 -4.51 -13.07 -2.80
N LEU A 13 -3.79 -12.88 -1.69
CA LEU A 13 -4.34 -12.30 -0.48
C LEU A 13 -3.54 -11.07 -0.07
N ASP A 14 -4.18 -9.91 -0.16
CA ASP A 14 -3.68 -8.65 0.37
C ASP A 14 -4.32 -8.37 1.73
N ILE A 15 -3.48 -8.22 2.75
CA ILE A 15 -3.89 -7.93 4.12
C ILE A 15 -3.45 -6.49 4.39
N GLY A 16 -4.35 -5.54 4.15
CA GLY A 16 -4.13 -4.15 4.49
C GLY A 16 -4.46 -3.87 5.95
N THR A 17 -4.22 -2.63 6.38
CA THR A 17 -4.48 -2.16 7.75
C THR A 17 -5.97 -1.95 8.06
N ASP A 18 -6.80 -1.78 7.04
CA ASP A 18 -8.25 -1.58 7.18
C ASP A 18 -9.08 -2.73 6.58
N SER A 19 -8.56 -3.41 5.56
CA SER A 19 -9.32 -4.41 4.81
C SER A 19 -8.47 -5.56 4.27
N ILE A 20 -9.08 -6.74 4.29
CA ILE A 20 -8.57 -7.97 3.71
C ILE A 20 -9.18 -8.12 2.32
N LYS A 21 -8.33 -8.30 1.31
CA LYS A 21 -8.70 -8.44 -0.10
C LYS A 21 -8.24 -9.79 -0.62
N VAL A 22 -9.14 -10.53 -1.25
CA VAL A 22 -8.85 -11.85 -1.80
C VAL A 22 -9.20 -11.92 -3.28
N VAL A 23 -8.34 -12.54 -4.06
CA VAL A 23 -8.53 -12.81 -5.49
C VAL A 23 -8.18 -14.26 -5.78
N GLU A 24 -9.03 -14.98 -6.49
CA GLU A 24 -8.70 -16.29 -7.05
C GLU A 24 -8.45 -16.13 -8.56
N ALA A 25 -7.22 -16.43 -8.98
CA ALA A 25 -6.85 -16.52 -10.38
C ALA A 25 -6.77 -17.99 -10.80
N LYS A 26 -7.21 -18.29 -12.02
CA LYS A 26 -7.05 -19.59 -12.67
C LYS A 26 -6.40 -19.42 -14.04
N ARG A 27 -5.46 -20.31 -14.36
CA ARG A 27 -4.87 -20.38 -15.70
C ARG A 27 -5.80 -21.17 -16.62
N VAL A 28 -6.25 -20.52 -17.69
CA VAL A 28 -7.05 -21.13 -18.75
C VAL A 28 -6.23 -21.12 -20.05
N LYS A 29 -5.56 -22.23 -20.37
CA LYS A 29 -4.57 -22.31 -21.46
C LYS A 29 -3.46 -21.27 -21.27
N ASP A 30 -3.40 -20.26 -22.14
CA ASP A 30 -2.40 -19.19 -22.15
C ASP A 30 -2.92 -17.89 -21.53
N THR A 31 -4.19 -17.85 -21.08
CA THR A 31 -4.78 -16.68 -20.42
C THR A 31 -4.98 -16.92 -18.93
N VAL A 32 -5.08 -15.83 -18.18
CA VAL A 32 -5.44 -15.84 -16.77
C VAL A 32 -6.87 -15.30 -16.63
N SER A 33 -7.69 -16.01 -15.87
CA SER A 33 -9.04 -15.58 -15.54
C SER A 33 -9.19 -15.42 -14.03
N ILE A 34 -9.83 -14.32 -13.61
CA ILE A 34 -10.20 -14.07 -12.22
C ILE A 34 -11.55 -14.73 -11.97
N THR A 35 -11.59 -15.74 -11.10
CA THR A 35 -12.79 -16.55 -10.83
C THR A 35 -13.41 -16.30 -9.47
N GLY A 36 -12.73 -15.56 -8.59
CA GLY A 36 -13.24 -15.18 -7.27
C GLY A 36 -12.62 -13.87 -6.82
N LEU A 37 -13.41 -13.06 -6.13
CA LEU A 37 -12.99 -11.81 -5.54
C LEU A 37 -13.77 -11.58 -4.26
N GLY A 38 -13.11 -11.05 -3.22
CA GLY A 38 -13.77 -10.68 -1.97
C GLY A 38 -13.04 -9.55 -1.25
N LEU A 39 -13.82 -8.76 -0.51
CA LEU A 39 -13.36 -7.68 0.37
C LEU A 39 -14.03 -7.84 1.73
N ALA A 40 -13.26 -7.81 2.82
CA ALA A 40 -13.79 -7.71 4.18
C ALA A 40 -13.02 -6.65 4.97
N ARG A 41 -13.69 -5.99 5.92
CA ARG A 41 -13.01 -5.14 6.92
C ARG A 41 -12.13 -6.02 7.80
N LEU A 42 -10.95 -5.50 8.14
CA LEU A 42 -10.07 -6.10 9.12
C LEU A 42 -10.70 -5.93 10.51
N PRO A 43 -10.77 -6.98 11.36
CA PRO A 43 -11.20 -6.81 12.74
C PRO A 43 -10.19 -5.97 13.54
N GLU A 44 -10.69 -5.13 14.43
CA GLU A 44 -9.86 -4.27 15.29
C GLU A 44 -8.91 -5.09 16.18
N GLY A 45 -7.71 -4.56 16.43
CA GLY A 45 -6.70 -5.17 17.30
C GLY A 45 -6.00 -6.42 16.72
N VAL A 46 -6.33 -6.81 15.48
CA VAL A 46 -5.71 -7.98 14.84
C VAL A 46 -4.31 -7.67 14.30
N ILE A 47 -4.08 -6.44 13.86
CA ILE A 47 -2.79 -5.93 13.39
C ILE A 47 -2.46 -4.66 14.18
N GLU A 48 -1.24 -4.59 14.70
CA GLU A 48 -0.68 -3.39 15.34
C GLU A 48 0.72 -3.14 14.80
N ASN A 49 1.02 -1.90 14.40
CA ASN A 49 2.32 -1.52 13.83
C ASN A 49 2.80 -2.48 12.72
N ASP A 50 1.90 -2.80 11.79
CA ASP A 50 2.14 -3.70 10.65
C ASP A 50 2.44 -5.18 11.01
N VAL A 51 2.28 -5.55 12.29
CA VAL A 51 2.49 -6.92 12.77
C VAL A 51 1.16 -7.54 13.17
N VAL A 52 0.92 -8.78 12.74
CA VAL A 52 -0.26 -9.55 13.16
C VAL A 52 -0.11 -9.95 14.63
N VAL A 53 -0.99 -9.41 15.49
CA VAL A 53 -1.00 -9.66 16.95
C VAL A 53 -1.92 -10.82 17.31
N ASP A 54 -3.04 -10.98 16.60
CA ASP A 54 -3.94 -12.14 16.73
C ASP A 54 -4.08 -12.92 15.41
N PRO A 55 -3.15 -13.86 15.12
CA PRO A 55 -3.22 -14.70 13.93
C PRO A 55 -4.48 -15.56 13.84
N LYS A 56 -5.11 -15.92 14.97
CA LYS A 56 -6.30 -16.76 14.95
C LYS A 56 -7.53 -15.97 14.55
N ALA A 57 -7.70 -14.77 15.10
CA ALA A 57 -8.76 -13.86 14.69
C ALA A 57 -8.62 -13.48 13.20
N LEU A 58 -7.39 -13.17 12.76
CA LEU A 58 -7.12 -12.92 11.34
C LEU A 58 -7.47 -14.13 10.47
N GLY A 59 -7.02 -15.32 10.87
CA GLY A 59 -7.30 -16.55 10.14
C GLY A 59 -8.79 -16.85 10.03
N ASN A 60 -9.58 -16.56 11.07
CA ASN A 60 -11.03 -16.71 11.05
C ASN A 60 -11.69 -15.70 10.09
N ALA A 61 -11.25 -14.44 10.09
CA ALA A 61 -11.73 -13.42 9.16
C ALA A 61 -11.42 -13.78 7.70
N ILE A 62 -10.19 -14.21 7.41
CA ILE A 62 -9.79 -14.71 6.07
C ILE A 62 -10.65 -15.90 5.66
N LYS A 63 -10.88 -16.86 6.57
CA LYS A 63 -11.70 -18.05 6.29
C LYS A 63 -13.15 -17.71 5.99
N ALA A 64 -13.73 -16.74 6.71
CA ALA A 64 -15.07 -16.23 6.45
C ALA A 64 -15.14 -15.57 5.06
N LEU A 65 -14.18 -14.70 4.76
CA LEU A 65 -14.08 -14.02 3.46
C LEU A 65 -13.95 -15.00 2.29
N LEU A 66 -13.13 -16.04 2.42
CA LEU A 66 -13.01 -17.09 1.40
C LEU A 66 -14.32 -17.84 1.17
N ALA A 67 -15.07 -18.11 2.23
CA ALA A 67 -16.37 -18.78 2.15
C ALA A 67 -17.42 -17.92 1.44
N GLU A 68 -17.47 -16.63 1.78
CA GLU A 68 -18.35 -15.64 1.14
C GLU A 68 -18.02 -15.46 -0.35
N ALA A 69 -16.73 -15.35 -0.69
CA ALA A 69 -16.26 -15.25 -2.06
C ALA A 69 -16.40 -16.56 -2.87
N GLY A 70 -16.78 -17.67 -2.22
CA GLY A 70 -16.92 -18.98 -2.86
C GLY A 70 -15.60 -19.63 -3.29
N ILE A 71 -14.47 -19.18 -2.74
CA ILE A 71 -13.12 -19.59 -3.12
C ILE A 71 -12.76 -20.90 -2.40
N LYS A 72 -12.43 -21.94 -3.19
CA LYS A 72 -12.05 -23.27 -2.67
C LYS A 72 -10.56 -23.54 -2.73
N THR A 73 -9.83 -22.76 -3.53
CA THR A 73 -8.37 -22.90 -3.67
C THR A 73 -7.68 -22.64 -2.34
N LYS A 74 -6.70 -23.50 -2.01
CA LYS A 74 -5.95 -23.42 -0.74
C LYS A 74 -4.55 -22.85 -0.88
N GLN A 75 -3.99 -22.87 -2.09
CA GLN A 75 -2.67 -22.29 -2.35
C GLN A 75 -2.81 -20.77 -2.36
N VAL A 76 -2.02 -20.10 -1.53
CA VAL A 76 -2.07 -18.64 -1.38
C VAL A 76 -0.70 -18.02 -1.53
N THR A 77 -0.67 -16.87 -2.18
CA THR A 77 0.43 -15.91 -2.17
C THR A 77 -0.09 -14.66 -1.48
N SER A 78 0.70 -14.13 -0.56
CA SER A 78 0.35 -12.93 0.19
C SER A 78 1.52 -11.97 0.21
N ALA A 79 1.29 -10.70 0.50
CA ALA A 79 2.36 -9.72 0.65
C ALA A 79 2.54 -9.34 2.12
N ILE A 80 3.77 -8.97 2.48
CA ILE A 80 4.06 -8.20 3.69
C ILE A 80 4.25 -6.73 3.31
N ALA A 81 3.88 -5.85 4.22
CA ALA A 81 3.84 -4.40 4.05
C ALA A 81 4.25 -3.69 5.33
N GLY A 82 4.57 -2.40 5.24
CA GLY A 82 4.78 -1.54 6.41
C GLY A 82 6.25 -1.34 6.81
N GLN A 83 6.60 -0.08 7.05
CA GLN A 83 7.94 0.37 7.48
C GLN A 83 8.42 -0.31 8.77
N SER A 84 7.50 -0.71 9.64
CA SER A 84 7.84 -1.31 10.93
C SER A 84 8.44 -2.71 10.81
N CYS A 85 8.20 -3.39 9.68
CA CYS A 85 8.60 -4.78 9.49
C CYS A 85 9.28 -5.10 8.16
N LEU A 86 9.29 -4.20 7.18
CA LEU A 86 9.87 -4.43 5.85
C LEU A 86 10.73 -3.24 5.40
N VAL A 87 11.93 -3.53 4.90
CA VAL A 87 12.80 -2.58 4.18
C VAL A 87 13.01 -3.10 2.76
N VAL A 88 12.64 -2.30 1.76
CA VAL A 88 12.90 -2.59 0.34
C VAL A 88 13.79 -1.51 -0.24
N ARG A 89 14.88 -1.88 -0.90
CA ARG A 89 15.85 -0.94 -1.49
C ARG A 89 16.46 -1.48 -2.77
N VAL A 90 16.81 -0.59 -3.67
CA VAL A 90 17.72 -0.90 -4.77
C VAL A 90 19.12 -0.48 -4.35
N ILE A 91 20.06 -1.43 -4.35
CA ILE A 91 21.46 -1.19 -4.04
C ILE A 91 22.32 -1.49 -5.27
N GLU A 92 23.42 -0.74 -5.40
CA GLU A 92 24.41 -0.95 -6.44
C GLU A 92 25.61 -1.70 -5.86
N VAL A 93 25.95 -2.83 -6.48
CA VAL A 93 27.08 -3.69 -6.07
C VAL A 93 27.96 -4.02 -7.27
N PRO A 94 29.24 -4.38 -7.08
CA PRO A 94 30.08 -4.80 -8.19
C PRO A 94 29.50 -6.01 -8.93
N LYS A 95 29.71 -6.07 -10.25
CA LYS A 95 29.26 -7.21 -11.06
C LYS A 95 30.07 -8.46 -10.68
N MET A 96 29.37 -9.52 -10.29
CA MET A 96 29.94 -10.76 -9.76
C MET A 96 29.07 -11.97 -10.11
N SER A 97 29.54 -13.18 -9.82
CA SER A 97 28.75 -14.40 -10.04
C SER A 97 27.61 -14.53 -9.03
N PRO A 98 26.53 -15.28 -9.34
CA PRO A 98 25.42 -15.47 -8.39
C PRO A 98 25.83 -16.05 -7.03
N SER A 99 26.87 -16.90 -6.98
CA SER A 99 27.39 -17.45 -5.73
C SER A 99 28.13 -16.41 -4.90
N GLU A 100 28.92 -15.54 -5.54
CA GLU A 100 29.62 -14.45 -4.86
C GLU A 100 28.61 -13.41 -4.36
N LEU A 101 27.60 -13.09 -5.18
CA LEU A 101 26.53 -12.18 -4.80
C LEU A 101 25.82 -12.66 -3.53
N ALA A 102 25.51 -13.96 -3.44
CA ALA A 102 24.87 -14.52 -2.25
C ALA A 102 25.71 -14.36 -0.97
N GLU A 103 27.03 -14.34 -1.06
CA GLU A 103 27.91 -14.05 0.08
C GLU A 103 27.95 -12.55 0.37
N THR A 104 28.08 -11.71 -0.65
CA THR A 104 28.07 -10.25 -0.51
C THR A 104 26.77 -9.74 0.11
N MET A 105 25.61 -10.28 -0.29
CA MET A 105 24.32 -9.85 0.25
C MET A 105 24.19 -10.11 1.75
N LYS A 106 24.84 -11.15 2.30
CA LYS A 106 24.87 -11.38 3.75
C LYS A 106 25.59 -10.27 4.51
N TRP A 107 26.66 -9.72 3.92
CA TRP A 107 27.38 -8.58 4.48
C TRP A 107 26.62 -7.27 4.29
N GLU A 108 25.94 -7.09 3.15
CA GLU A 108 25.10 -5.91 2.92
C GLU A 108 23.92 -5.88 3.90
N LEU A 109 23.34 -7.04 4.26
CA LEU A 109 22.27 -7.12 5.26
C LEU A 109 22.62 -6.36 6.53
N GLU A 110 23.80 -6.60 7.11
CA GLU A 110 24.26 -5.96 8.37
C GLU A 110 24.36 -4.44 8.27
N ARG A 111 24.55 -3.90 7.06
CA ARG A 111 24.69 -2.45 6.82
C ARG A 111 23.37 -1.76 6.53
N GLN A 112 22.37 -2.51 6.03
CA GLN A 112 21.15 -1.95 5.47
C GLN A 112 19.98 -1.93 6.44
N VAL A 113 19.97 -2.78 7.48
CA VAL A 113 18.85 -2.86 8.41
C VAL A 113 19.14 -2.31 9.81
N PRO A 114 18.12 -1.69 10.46
CA PRO A 114 18.22 -1.23 11.84
C PRO A 114 18.01 -2.36 12.87
N TRP A 115 17.85 -3.61 12.42
CA TRP A 115 17.52 -4.76 13.26
C TRP A 115 18.67 -5.77 13.33
N PRO A 116 18.70 -6.61 14.38
CA PRO A 116 19.67 -7.71 14.46
C PRO A 116 19.55 -8.68 13.27
N PRO A 117 20.67 -9.15 12.69
CA PRO A 117 20.65 -10.08 11.55
C PRO A 117 19.92 -11.41 11.80
N ASP A 118 19.80 -11.84 13.06
CA ASP A 118 19.10 -13.06 13.48
C ASP A 118 17.58 -12.88 13.63
N GLU A 119 17.10 -11.64 13.68
CA GLU A 119 15.68 -11.30 13.76
C GLU A 119 15.05 -10.98 12.40
N VAL A 120 15.81 -11.11 11.31
CA VAL A 120 15.37 -10.75 9.97
C VAL A 120 15.55 -11.89 8.97
N ILE A 121 14.74 -11.86 7.92
CA ILE A 121 14.89 -12.66 6.72
C ILE A 121 15.12 -11.73 5.53
N MET A 122 15.98 -12.14 4.62
CA MET A 122 16.35 -11.38 3.44
C MET A 122 16.11 -12.20 2.18
N ASP A 123 15.60 -11.54 1.15
CA ASP A 123 15.62 -12.03 -0.23
C ASP A 123 16.08 -10.90 -1.16
N TYR A 124 16.57 -11.26 -2.34
CA TYR A 124 17.06 -10.28 -3.31
C TYR A 124 16.91 -10.74 -4.76
N GLN A 125 16.81 -9.76 -5.66
CA GLN A 125 16.72 -9.98 -7.10
C GLN A 125 17.64 -9.03 -7.84
N VAL A 126 18.46 -9.56 -8.75
CA VAL A 126 19.25 -8.73 -9.68
C VAL A 126 18.29 -8.06 -10.65
N LEU A 127 18.42 -6.74 -10.80
CA LEU A 127 17.63 -5.96 -11.72
C LEU A 127 18.34 -5.90 -13.07
N GLU A 128 17.73 -6.49 -14.10
CA GLU A 128 18.24 -6.40 -15.47
C GLU A 128 17.60 -5.21 -16.17
N LYS A 129 18.37 -4.13 -16.39
CA LYS A 129 17.86 -2.98 -17.14
C LYS A 129 18.07 -3.21 -18.64
N PRO A 130 17.05 -3.02 -19.50
CA PRO A 130 17.18 -3.23 -20.95
C PRO A 130 18.28 -2.41 -21.63
N ASP A 131 18.62 -1.25 -21.06
CA ASP A 131 19.63 -0.33 -21.60
C ASP A 131 21.01 -0.46 -20.91
N GLU A 132 21.21 -1.47 -20.06
CA GLU A 132 22.46 -1.61 -19.31
C GLU A 132 23.62 -1.98 -20.24
N ALA A 133 24.73 -1.25 -20.13
CA ALA A 133 25.91 -1.51 -20.93
C ALA A 133 26.48 -2.91 -20.63
N PRO A 134 26.82 -3.73 -21.64
CA PRO A 134 27.32 -5.11 -21.42
C PRO A 134 28.56 -5.18 -20.50
N ASP A 135 29.36 -4.11 -20.51
CA ASP A 135 30.60 -3.90 -19.75
C ASP A 135 30.40 -3.13 -18.44
N ALA A 136 29.15 -2.94 -17.98
CA ALA A 136 28.86 -2.36 -16.69
C ALA A 136 29.64 -3.08 -15.57
N LYS A 137 30.39 -2.29 -14.80
CA LYS A 137 31.22 -2.79 -13.68
C LYS A 137 30.42 -3.11 -12.44
N ASN A 138 29.24 -2.49 -12.33
CA ASN A 138 28.31 -2.66 -11.23
C ASN A 138 27.03 -3.30 -11.78
N MET A 139 26.23 -3.87 -10.88
CA MET A 139 24.88 -4.33 -11.12
C MET A 139 23.97 -3.74 -10.05
N GLU A 140 22.69 -3.61 -10.35
CA GLU A 140 21.68 -3.22 -9.37
C GLU A 140 20.95 -4.45 -8.82
N VAL A 141 20.66 -4.41 -7.52
CA VAL A 141 19.98 -5.49 -6.81
C VAL A 141 18.84 -4.89 -6.00
N LEU A 142 17.62 -5.39 -6.22
CA LEU A 142 16.48 -5.17 -5.35
C LEU A 142 16.63 -6.07 -4.12
N LEU A 143 16.80 -5.44 -2.97
CA LEU A 143 16.93 -6.07 -1.68
C LEU A 143 15.63 -5.87 -0.89
N ALA A 144 15.06 -6.96 -0.38
CA ALA A 144 13.94 -6.94 0.56
C ALA A 144 14.34 -7.63 1.86
N VAL A 145 14.20 -6.93 2.98
CA VAL A 145 14.51 -7.46 4.32
C VAL A 145 13.30 -7.28 5.22
N ALA A 146 12.81 -8.38 5.79
CA ALA A 146 11.64 -8.39 6.65
C ALA A 146 11.95 -8.95 8.04
N ARG A 147 11.26 -8.45 9.07
CA ARG A 147 11.34 -9.00 10.44
C ARG A 147 10.73 -10.41 10.45
N LEU A 148 11.46 -11.36 11.04
CA LEU A 148 11.06 -12.77 11.12
C LEU A 148 9.74 -12.95 11.88
N GLU A 149 9.53 -12.15 12.93
CA GLU A 149 8.28 -12.11 13.70
C GLU A 149 7.06 -11.82 12.81
N ALA A 150 7.13 -10.79 11.98
CA ALA A 150 6.04 -10.37 11.11
C ALA A 150 5.72 -11.43 10.05
N ILE A 151 6.75 -12.05 9.44
CA ILE A 151 6.55 -13.17 8.51
C ILE A 151 5.90 -14.37 9.23
N ASN A 152 6.36 -14.70 10.44
CA ASN A 152 5.85 -15.84 11.18
C ASN A 152 4.40 -15.68 11.59
N SER A 153 4.02 -14.52 12.14
CA SER A 153 2.63 -14.24 12.54
C SER A 153 1.69 -14.21 11.33
N HIS A 154 2.16 -13.65 10.21
CA HIS A 154 1.44 -13.69 8.93
C HIS A 154 1.20 -15.11 8.42
N VAL A 155 2.24 -15.95 8.37
CA VAL A 155 2.14 -17.36 7.95
C VAL A 155 1.23 -18.16 8.90
N GLN A 156 1.27 -17.88 10.20
CA GLN A 156 0.37 -18.49 11.17
C GLN A 156 -1.09 -18.13 10.89
N ALA A 157 -1.39 -16.88 10.55
CA ALA A 157 -2.75 -16.45 10.21
C ALA A 157 -3.27 -17.14 8.93
N LEU A 158 -2.45 -17.22 7.88
CA LEU A 158 -2.79 -17.94 6.65
C LEU A 158 -3.05 -19.43 6.94
N THR A 159 -2.23 -20.05 7.78
CA THR A 159 -2.38 -21.45 8.17
C THR A 159 -3.66 -21.66 9.02
N ALA A 160 -3.97 -20.75 9.93
CA ALA A 160 -5.20 -20.77 10.72
C ALA A 160 -6.47 -20.63 9.85
N ALA A 161 -6.39 -19.90 8.73
CA ALA A 161 -7.43 -19.86 7.71
C ALA A 161 -7.58 -21.17 6.90
N GLY A 162 -6.67 -22.13 7.09
CA GLY A 162 -6.60 -23.38 6.33
C GLY A 162 -6.02 -23.21 4.93
N LEU A 163 -5.27 -22.13 4.69
CA LEU A 163 -4.51 -21.90 3.45
C LEU A 163 -3.12 -22.52 3.54
N ARG A 164 -2.47 -22.63 2.39
CA ARG A 164 -1.10 -23.12 2.22
C ARG A 164 -0.28 -22.02 1.54
N PRO A 165 0.50 -21.24 2.30
CA PRO A 165 1.36 -20.20 1.74
C PRO A 165 2.38 -20.81 0.77
N VAL A 166 2.40 -20.29 -0.46
CA VAL A 166 3.37 -20.68 -1.51
C VAL A 166 4.52 -19.70 -1.57
N ALA A 167 4.22 -18.41 -1.43
CA ALA A 167 5.19 -17.33 -1.35
C ALA A 167 4.65 -16.18 -0.50
N ILE A 168 5.57 -15.45 0.12
CA ILE A 168 5.34 -14.13 0.67
C ILE A 168 6.08 -13.15 -0.24
N ASP A 169 5.36 -12.17 -0.78
CA ASP A 169 5.86 -11.17 -1.71
C ASP A 169 5.88 -9.78 -1.06
N ILE A 170 6.26 -8.77 -1.82
CA ILE A 170 6.12 -7.35 -1.44
C ILE A 170 5.05 -6.68 -2.30
N GLN A 171 4.32 -5.74 -1.70
CA GLN A 171 3.22 -5.02 -2.37
C GLN A 171 3.62 -4.32 -3.68
N PRO A 172 4.77 -3.63 -3.82
CA PRO A 172 5.03 -2.88 -5.04
C PRO A 172 5.26 -3.81 -6.23
N LEU A 173 5.92 -4.96 -6.04
CA LEU A 173 6.05 -5.97 -7.11
C LEU A 173 4.71 -6.60 -7.47
N ALA A 174 3.82 -6.83 -6.49
CA ALA A 174 2.48 -7.31 -6.77
C ALA A 174 1.67 -6.27 -7.58
N ALA A 175 1.64 -5.01 -7.15
CA ALA A 175 0.98 -3.94 -7.90
C ALA A 175 1.55 -3.79 -9.32
N GLY A 176 2.88 -3.83 -9.46
CA GLY A 176 3.55 -3.80 -10.77
C GLY A 176 3.13 -4.93 -11.70
N ARG A 177 2.98 -6.16 -11.18
CA ARG A 177 2.47 -7.29 -11.98
C ARG A 177 1.05 -7.05 -12.50
N ALA A 178 0.19 -6.45 -11.69
CA ALA A 178 -1.20 -6.20 -12.08
C ALA A 178 -1.36 -5.00 -13.02
N LEU A 179 -0.57 -3.93 -12.82
CA LEU A 179 -0.75 -2.66 -13.52
C LEU A 179 0.21 -2.45 -14.69
N ILE A 180 1.42 -3.01 -14.61
CA ILE A 180 2.47 -2.85 -15.62
C ILE A 180 2.56 -4.10 -16.49
N ASP A 181 2.76 -5.29 -15.90
CA ASP A 181 2.99 -6.52 -16.68
C ASP A 181 1.74 -6.99 -17.45
N LEU A 182 0.56 -6.81 -16.87
CA LEU A 182 -0.72 -7.02 -17.56
C LEU A 182 -1.16 -5.79 -18.36
N GLY A 183 -0.45 -4.67 -18.26
CA GLY A 183 -0.76 -3.41 -18.96
C GLY A 183 -0.55 -3.50 -20.47
N SER A 184 -0.68 -2.36 -21.16
CA SER A 184 -0.26 -2.28 -22.56
C SER A 184 1.27 -2.23 -22.67
N ASP A 185 1.80 -2.67 -23.81
CA ASP A 185 3.24 -2.53 -24.10
C ASP A 185 3.70 -1.07 -23.97
N GLU A 186 2.83 -0.10 -24.27
CA GLU A 186 3.09 1.33 -24.07
C GLU A 186 3.35 1.70 -22.60
N VAL A 187 2.54 1.20 -21.66
CA VAL A 187 2.78 1.43 -20.22
C VAL A 187 4.06 0.75 -19.79
N LYS A 188 4.33 -0.45 -20.32
CA LYS A 188 5.52 -1.22 -19.99
C LYS A 188 6.81 -0.57 -20.47
N ASP A 189 6.82 0.13 -21.60
CA ASP A 189 8.02 0.76 -22.17
C ASP A 189 8.36 2.13 -21.56
N GLN A 190 7.48 2.69 -20.73
CA GLN A 190 7.63 4.01 -20.11
C GLN A 190 8.23 3.96 -18.70
N ILE A 191 8.53 5.14 -18.16
CA ILE A 191 8.76 5.33 -16.72
C ILE A 191 7.42 5.62 -16.05
N VAL A 192 6.93 4.68 -15.24
CA VAL A 192 5.60 4.76 -14.62
C VAL A 192 5.72 4.75 -13.11
N ALA A 193 5.12 5.73 -12.46
CA ALA A 193 4.92 5.72 -11.02
C ALA A 193 3.58 5.04 -10.69
N ILE A 194 3.57 4.15 -9.71
CA ILE A 194 2.36 3.64 -9.08
C ILE A 194 2.24 4.32 -7.72
N VAL A 195 1.08 4.92 -7.44
CA VAL A 195 0.74 5.52 -6.15
C VAL A 195 -0.44 4.76 -5.57
N ASP A 196 -0.20 3.93 -4.55
CA ASP A 196 -1.25 3.23 -3.81
C ASP A 196 -1.58 4.00 -2.53
N ILE A 197 -2.74 4.66 -2.50
CA ILE A 197 -3.21 5.40 -1.33
C ILE A 197 -4.12 4.49 -0.50
N GLY A 198 -3.50 3.83 0.47
CA GLY A 198 -4.13 2.93 1.42
C GLY A 198 -4.94 3.65 2.51
N ALA A 199 -5.17 2.93 3.61
CA ALA A 199 -5.84 3.48 4.78
C ALA A 199 -4.87 4.23 5.69
N THR A 200 -3.70 3.68 5.99
CA THR A 200 -2.73 4.24 6.93
C THR A 200 -1.51 4.86 6.27
N ASP A 201 -1.16 4.38 5.09
CA ASP A 201 0.05 4.74 4.36
C ASP A 201 -0.23 4.85 2.86
N THR A 202 0.57 5.67 2.20
CA THR A 202 0.64 5.78 0.75
C THR A 202 1.97 5.23 0.27
N GLU A 203 1.93 4.27 -0.66
CA GLU A 203 3.11 3.68 -1.29
C GLU A 203 3.34 4.28 -2.67
N LEU A 204 4.56 4.75 -2.94
CA LEU A 204 5.04 5.17 -4.25
C LEU A 204 6.05 4.15 -4.77
N ALA A 205 5.83 3.62 -5.98
CA ALA A 205 6.79 2.74 -6.64
C ALA A 205 7.02 3.20 -8.07
N ILE A 206 8.28 3.40 -8.49
CA ILE A 206 8.59 3.80 -9.86
C ILE A 206 9.21 2.63 -10.62
N PHE A 207 8.62 2.35 -11.78
CA PHE A 207 8.99 1.32 -12.72
C PHE A 207 9.62 1.97 -13.96
N GLU A 208 10.77 1.47 -14.38
CA GLU A 208 11.40 1.83 -15.64
C GLU A 208 11.38 0.61 -16.55
N LYS A 209 10.67 0.70 -17.69
CA LYS A 209 10.60 -0.40 -18.66
C LYS A 209 10.10 -1.72 -18.04
N GLY A 210 9.14 -1.63 -17.11
CA GLY A 210 8.61 -2.77 -16.34
C GLY A 210 9.47 -3.23 -15.15
N VAL A 211 10.62 -2.62 -14.90
CA VAL A 211 11.52 -2.98 -13.80
C VAL A 211 11.35 -2.00 -12.64
N LEU A 212 11.12 -2.50 -11.43
CA LEU A 212 11.03 -1.66 -10.22
C LEU A 212 12.40 -1.06 -9.86
N THR A 213 12.59 0.24 -10.09
CA THR A 213 13.88 0.93 -9.84
C THR A 213 13.85 1.83 -8.61
N TYR A 214 12.67 2.28 -8.19
CA TYR A 214 12.51 3.08 -6.98
C TYR A 214 11.40 2.50 -6.11
N PRO A 215 11.72 1.54 -5.24
CA PRO A 215 10.78 0.99 -4.29
C PRO A 215 10.57 1.95 -3.12
N ASN A 216 9.32 2.36 -2.95
CA ASN A 216 8.64 2.65 -1.70
C ASN A 216 9.34 3.54 -0.65
N PRO A 217 9.42 4.85 -0.90
CA PRO A 217 9.31 5.83 0.18
C PRO A 217 7.84 5.93 0.62
N GLN A 218 7.48 5.30 1.75
CA GLN A 218 6.11 5.46 2.26
C GLN A 218 5.88 6.89 2.71
N VAL A 219 4.75 7.44 2.27
CA VAL A 219 4.22 8.73 2.71
C VAL A 219 3.21 8.47 3.82
N PRO A 220 3.40 9.01 5.04
CA PRO A 220 2.53 8.76 6.20
C PRO A 220 1.24 9.59 6.13
N ILE A 221 0.68 9.76 4.93
CA ILE A 221 -0.56 10.48 4.65
C ILE A 221 -1.39 9.56 3.78
N ALA A 222 -2.59 9.21 4.25
CA ALA A 222 -3.44 8.23 3.61
C ALA A 222 -4.91 8.41 4.01
N GLY A 223 -5.75 7.43 3.69
CA GLY A 223 -7.20 7.49 3.91
C GLY A 223 -7.62 7.87 5.34
N LEU A 224 -6.89 7.44 6.36
CA LEU A 224 -7.17 7.71 7.77
C LEU A 224 -6.89 9.16 8.14
N SER A 225 -5.87 9.80 7.53
CA SER A 225 -5.58 11.22 7.73
C SER A 225 -6.79 12.09 7.38
N PHE A 226 -7.46 11.76 6.26
CA PHE A 226 -8.71 12.43 5.87
C PHE A 226 -9.86 12.18 6.85
N THR A 227 -9.99 10.95 7.33
CA THR A 227 -11.04 10.57 8.30
C THR A 227 -10.84 11.27 9.64
N GLN A 228 -9.60 11.38 10.11
CA GLN A 228 -9.25 12.08 11.36
C GLN A 228 -9.56 13.56 11.25
N GLU A 229 -9.13 14.22 10.18
CA GLU A 229 -9.41 15.64 9.94
C GLU A 229 -10.93 15.91 9.91
N LEU A 230 -11.69 15.05 9.22
CA LEU A 230 -13.15 15.15 9.18
C LEU A 230 -13.80 14.94 10.55
N ALA A 231 -13.32 13.98 11.34
CA ALA A 231 -13.81 13.72 12.69
C ALA A 231 -13.60 14.95 13.60
N GLU A 232 -12.41 15.57 13.52
CA GLU A 232 -12.07 16.75 14.30
C GLU A 232 -12.89 17.98 13.89
N VAL A 233 -12.92 18.29 12.59
CA VAL A 233 -13.61 19.49 12.06
C VAL A 233 -15.14 19.39 12.21
N LEU A 234 -15.71 18.20 12.04
CA LEU A 234 -17.17 17.99 12.11
C LEU A 234 -17.65 17.55 13.50
N GLY A 235 -16.75 17.29 14.44
CA GLY A 235 -17.06 16.81 15.79
C GLY A 235 -17.78 15.45 15.79
N GLN A 236 -17.37 14.54 14.90
CA GLN A 236 -17.97 13.20 14.72
C GLN A 236 -17.02 12.09 15.20
N THR A 237 -17.53 10.87 15.40
CA THR A 237 -16.65 9.71 15.63
C THR A 237 -15.90 9.34 14.34
N LEU A 238 -14.82 8.55 14.44
CA LEU A 238 -14.06 8.10 13.28
C LEU A 238 -14.91 7.27 12.32
N GLU A 239 -15.82 6.44 12.83
CA GLU A 239 -16.73 5.62 12.02
C GLU A 239 -17.72 6.50 11.24
N GLN A 240 -18.27 7.53 11.90
CA GLN A 240 -19.15 8.50 11.26
C GLN A 240 -18.40 9.34 10.22
N ALA A 241 -17.20 9.81 10.54
CA ALA A 241 -16.35 10.56 9.62
C ALA A 241 -15.95 9.72 8.41
N GLU A 242 -15.70 8.42 8.57
CA GLU A 242 -15.40 7.50 7.47
C GLU A 242 -16.61 7.35 6.53
N CYS A 243 -17.82 7.25 7.08
CA CYS A 243 -19.04 7.24 6.28
C CYS A 243 -19.21 8.56 5.51
N ILE A 244 -19.03 9.70 6.19
CA ILE A 244 -19.11 11.03 5.58
C ILE A 244 -18.08 11.18 4.46
N LYS A 245 -16.83 10.73 4.68
CA LYS A 245 -15.77 10.74 3.67
C LYS A 245 -16.18 9.97 2.43
N ARG A 246 -16.69 8.75 2.60
CA ARG A 246 -17.07 7.88 1.48
C ARG A 246 -18.26 8.40 0.68
N GLU A 247 -19.15 9.15 1.32
CA GLU A 247 -20.39 9.64 0.72
C GLU A 247 -20.25 11.05 0.12
N TYR A 248 -19.52 11.94 0.78
CA TYR A 248 -19.49 13.38 0.46
C TYR A 248 -18.11 13.93 0.10
N ALA A 249 -17.01 13.17 0.24
CA ALA A 249 -15.69 13.70 -0.09
C ALA A 249 -15.52 13.82 -1.60
N VAL A 250 -15.29 15.05 -2.05
CA VAL A 250 -14.96 15.40 -3.43
C VAL A 250 -13.80 16.39 -3.40
N VAL A 251 -12.81 16.18 -4.27
CA VAL A 251 -11.72 17.14 -4.42
C VAL A 251 -12.21 18.31 -5.27
N LYS A 252 -12.19 19.50 -4.68
CA LYS A 252 -12.52 20.73 -5.41
C LYS A 252 -11.29 21.26 -6.12
N LEU A 253 -11.43 21.41 -7.43
CA LEU A 253 -10.41 21.96 -8.31
C LEU A 253 -10.52 23.49 -8.31
N GLU A 254 -10.10 24.14 -7.23
CA GLU A 254 -9.91 25.59 -7.24
C GLU A 254 -8.84 25.99 -8.29
N PRO A 255 -8.90 27.19 -8.90
CA PRO A 255 -7.84 27.68 -9.77
C PRO A 255 -6.56 27.89 -8.93
N SER A 256 -5.63 26.95 -9.01
CA SER A 256 -4.41 26.93 -8.20
C SER A 256 -3.53 28.14 -8.52
N GLY A 257 -3.34 29.05 -7.56
CA GLY A 257 -2.34 30.12 -7.59
C GLY A 257 -0.90 29.63 -7.38
N ILE A 258 -0.62 28.37 -7.70
CA ILE A 258 0.69 27.74 -7.54
C ILE A 258 1.45 27.93 -8.86
N PRO A 259 2.67 28.49 -8.86
CA PRO A 259 3.44 28.66 -10.08
C PRO A 259 3.75 27.30 -10.71
N GLU A 260 3.38 27.13 -11.99
CA GLU A 260 3.77 25.98 -12.80
C GLU A 260 5.30 25.78 -12.76
N LEU A 261 5.73 24.52 -12.62
CA LEU A 261 7.14 24.15 -12.67
C LEU A 261 7.74 24.57 -14.03
N PRO A 262 8.91 25.25 -14.06
CA PRO A 262 9.50 25.71 -15.30
C PRO A 262 9.99 24.50 -16.12
N GLY A 263 9.24 24.16 -17.18
CA GLY A 263 9.60 23.07 -18.09
C GLY A 263 8.43 22.28 -18.68
N ALA A 264 7.20 22.44 -18.18
CA ALA A 264 6.02 21.87 -18.84
C ALA A 264 5.78 22.59 -20.16
N ALA A 265 5.84 21.86 -21.28
CA ALA A 265 5.41 22.40 -22.55
C ALA A 265 3.91 22.74 -22.47
N PRO A 266 3.46 23.93 -22.88
CA PRO A 266 2.06 24.30 -22.78
C PRO A 266 1.22 23.34 -23.63
N GLU A 267 0.17 22.77 -23.03
CA GLU A 267 -0.82 22.01 -23.76
C GLU A 267 -1.47 22.89 -24.84
N PRO A 268 -1.71 22.37 -26.06
CA PRO A 268 -2.38 23.14 -27.08
C PRO A 268 -3.86 23.31 -26.70
N GLU A 269 -4.28 24.56 -26.55
CA GLU A 269 -5.68 25.00 -26.43
C GLU A 269 -6.60 24.25 -27.43
N PRO A 270 -7.83 23.86 -27.04
CA PRO A 270 -8.75 23.12 -27.90
C PRO A 270 -9.30 24.03 -29.01
N GLY A 271 -8.53 24.15 -30.10
CA GLY A 271 -8.93 24.79 -31.34
C GLY A 271 -9.81 23.87 -32.17
N THR A 272 -10.97 24.37 -32.59
CA THR A 272 -11.88 23.75 -33.56
C THR A 272 -11.12 23.18 -34.76
N VAL A 273 -11.08 21.85 -34.87
CA VAL A 273 -10.49 21.16 -36.02
C VAL A 273 -11.45 21.26 -37.20
N ASP A 274 -11.23 22.26 -38.07
CA ASP A 274 -11.70 22.21 -39.44
C ASP A 274 -10.79 21.26 -40.23
N ARG A 275 -11.34 20.10 -40.62
CA ARG A 275 -10.62 19.03 -41.33
C ARG A 275 -10.58 19.33 -42.83
N THR A 276 -9.78 20.30 -43.25
CA THR A 276 -9.32 20.38 -44.64
C THR A 276 -7.95 21.06 -44.74
N ALA A 277 -6.88 20.29 -44.88
CA ALA A 277 -5.80 20.51 -45.85
C ALA A 277 -4.58 19.61 -45.53
N ALA A 278 -4.08 18.97 -46.57
CA ALA A 278 -2.85 18.17 -46.58
C ALA A 278 -1.59 19.04 -46.52
N PHE A 279 -0.52 18.51 -45.92
CA PHE A 279 0.90 18.79 -46.18
C PHE A 279 1.66 17.64 -45.49
N ASP A 280 2.45 16.75 -46.08
CA ASP A 280 3.43 16.76 -47.15
C ASP A 280 4.69 17.64 -46.90
N THR A 281 5.83 16.94 -46.88
CA THR A 281 7.24 17.36 -47.06
C THR A 281 8.09 17.98 -45.94
N ALA A 282 9.14 17.21 -45.58
CA ALA A 282 10.58 17.53 -45.65
C ALA A 282 11.37 18.18 -44.47
N PHE A 283 12.45 17.44 -44.10
CA PHE A 283 13.81 17.80 -43.60
C PHE A 283 14.17 19.31 -43.49
N ALA A 284 14.97 19.81 -42.52
CA ALA A 284 16.37 19.47 -42.24
C ALA A 284 16.92 20.23 -40.97
N PRO A 285 18.18 20.02 -40.52
CA PRO A 285 18.65 20.21 -39.14
C PRO A 285 19.50 21.48 -38.86
N GLY A 286 19.66 21.76 -37.55
CA GLY A 286 20.89 22.32 -36.95
C GLY A 286 20.81 23.78 -36.49
N VAL A 287 21.08 24.02 -35.19
CA VAL A 287 21.85 25.19 -34.69
C VAL A 287 22.55 24.81 -33.38
N VAL A 288 23.85 25.05 -33.35
CA VAL A 288 24.76 25.09 -32.20
C VAL A 288 24.95 26.56 -31.82
N SER A 289 24.96 26.91 -30.53
CA SER A 289 25.63 28.10 -29.95
C SER A 289 25.51 28.02 -28.43
N ALA A 290 26.57 27.69 -27.68
CA ALA A 290 27.64 28.58 -27.20
C ALA A 290 27.14 29.66 -26.22
N PHE A 291 27.53 29.53 -24.96
CA PHE A 291 27.58 30.62 -24.00
C PHE A 291 28.94 30.61 -23.29
N GLU A 292 29.52 31.81 -23.26
CA GLU A 292 30.87 32.16 -22.84
C GLU A 292 31.01 32.25 -21.32
N LEU A 293 32.24 32.01 -20.87
CA LEU A 293 32.73 32.19 -19.51
C LEU A 293 33.07 33.67 -19.27
N GLU A 294 32.65 34.22 -18.14
CA GLU A 294 33.27 35.42 -17.56
C GLU A 294 33.99 35.07 -16.25
N GLU A 295 35.27 35.43 -16.19
CA GLU A 295 36.13 35.40 -15.02
C GLU A 295 35.99 36.70 -14.22
N GLY A 296 36.08 36.60 -12.88
CA GLY A 296 36.55 37.67 -12.01
C GLY A 296 35.78 37.78 -10.69
N GLU A 297 36.38 37.32 -9.58
CA GLU A 297 37.08 38.18 -8.61
C GLU A 297 37.39 37.38 -7.33
N GLN A 298 38.67 37.32 -6.97
CA GLN A 298 39.16 36.66 -5.75
C GLN A 298 38.86 37.55 -4.53
N VAL A 299 38.17 37.01 -3.53
CA VAL A 299 38.17 37.54 -2.17
C VAL A 299 38.64 36.44 -1.21
N SER A 300 39.82 36.69 -0.65
CA SER A 300 40.46 35.95 0.43
C SER A 300 39.70 36.11 1.75
N GLY A 301 39.32 34.99 2.38
CA GLY A 301 38.78 34.97 3.74
C GLY A 301 38.43 33.55 4.15
N GLU A 302 39.36 32.86 4.81
CA GLU A 302 39.12 31.54 5.43
C GLU A 302 38.08 31.66 6.56
N PRO A 303 37.05 30.80 6.62
CA PRO A 303 36.30 30.60 7.85
C PRO A 303 37.01 29.57 8.73
N SER A 304 37.49 30.06 9.87
CA SER A 304 38.00 29.33 11.04
C SER A 304 37.02 28.24 11.49
N ILE A 305 37.43 26.98 11.38
CA ILE A 305 36.73 25.82 11.97
C ILE A 305 37.12 25.74 13.45
N ALA A 306 36.12 25.73 14.33
CA ALA A 306 36.29 25.55 15.77
C ALA A 306 36.79 24.13 16.08
N GLU A 307 37.79 24.04 16.96
CA GLU A 307 38.42 22.81 17.43
C GLU A 307 37.42 21.87 18.15
N PRO A 308 37.41 20.56 17.87
CA PRO A 308 36.79 19.59 18.76
C PRO A 308 37.72 19.31 19.96
N ILE A 309 37.12 19.45 21.14
CA ILE A 309 37.70 19.16 22.46
C ILE A 309 38.27 17.73 22.48
N GLY A 310 39.57 17.61 22.77
CA GLY A 310 40.27 16.35 22.90
C GLY A 310 39.83 15.57 24.14
N ILE A 311 39.24 14.39 23.91
CA ILE A 311 39.15 13.30 24.88
C ILE A 311 40.17 12.24 24.42
N PRO A 312 41.12 11.82 25.26
CA PRO A 312 42.15 10.86 24.84
C PRO A 312 41.54 9.47 24.59
N ALA A 313 41.91 8.87 23.47
CA ALA A 313 41.63 7.47 23.16
C ALA A 313 42.36 6.55 24.16
N PRO A 314 41.73 5.47 24.67
CA PRO A 314 42.45 4.49 25.48
C PRO A 314 43.42 3.68 24.60
N GLU A 315 44.66 3.58 25.06
CA GLU A 315 45.72 2.77 24.49
C GLU A 315 45.33 1.28 24.45
N PHE A 316 45.36 0.68 23.26
CA PHE A 316 45.29 -0.77 23.10
C PHE A 316 46.63 -1.39 23.52
N GLN A 317 46.60 -2.30 24.49
CA GLN A 317 47.69 -3.24 24.73
C GLN A 317 47.52 -4.46 23.83
N GLU A 318 48.49 -4.72 22.97
CA GLU A 318 48.63 -6.03 22.33
C GLU A 318 49.01 -7.07 23.40
N THR A 319 48.08 -7.97 23.70
CA THR A 319 48.38 -9.22 24.42
C THR A 319 48.32 -10.38 23.44
N THR A 320 49.49 -10.94 23.12
CA THR A 320 49.63 -12.24 22.48
C THR A 320 49.30 -13.34 23.48
N GLU A 321 48.08 -13.89 23.44
CA GLU A 321 47.78 -15.26 23.91
C GLU A 321 46.37 -15.65 23.44
N GLY A 322 46.29 -16.60 22.50
CA GLY A 322 45.03 -17.18 22.04
C GLY A 322 44.46 -18.16 23.07
N PRO A 323 43.15 -18.46 23.04
CA PRO A 323 42.58 -19.45 23.93
C PRO A 323 43.01 -20.85 23.50
N VAL A 324 43.81 -21.49 24.36
CA VAL A 324 44.12 -22.92 24.34
C VAL A 324 42.96 -23.67 25.00
N PHE A 325 42.40 -24.64 24.27
CA PHE A 325 41.45 -25.60 24.79
C PHE A 325 42.16 -26.65 25.64
N ASP A 326 41.66 -26.90 26.85
CA ASP A 326 41.87 -28.17 27.54
C ASP A 326 40.60 -28.53 28.33
N SER A 327 40.02 -29.68 27.99
CA SER A 327 38.93 -30.34 28.72
C SER A 327 39.54 -31.36 29.69
N PRO A 328 38.89 -31.62 30.83
CA PRO A 328 38.52 -33.02 31.07
C PRO A 328 37.14 -33.24 31.71
N ASP A 329 36.55 -34.35 31.24
CA ASP A 329 35.68 -35.31 31.93
C ASP A 329 34.30 -34.90 32.48
N LEU A 330 33.25 -35.28 31.72
CA LEU A 330 32.25 -36.21 32.24
C LEU A 330 31.74 -37.13 31.11
N ALA A 331 32.07 -38.41 31.19
CA ALA A 331 31.60 -39.47 30.30
C ALA A 331 30.52 -40.31 30.99
N ILE A 332 29.37 -40.55 30.34
CA ILE A 332 28.65 -41.85 30.36
C ILE A 332 27.93 -42.03 29.00
N GLY A 333 28.28 -43.09 28.26
CA GLY A 333 27.66 -43.54 27.00
C GLY A 333 26.36 -44.34 27.18
N ILE A 334 25.38 -44.27 26.25
CA ILE A 334 25.15 -45.12 25.04
C ILE A 334 24.72 -46.58 25.42
N PRO A 335 23.69 -47.26 24.81
CA PRO A 335 23.27 -47.24 23.39
C PRO A 335 21.76 -47.34 23.04
N VAL A 336 21.49 -47.16 21.74
CA VAL A 336 20.27 -47.55 20.98
C VAL A 336 20.25 -49.06 20.70
N PRO A 337 19.08 -49.75 20.66
CA PRO A 337 18.94 -51.04 19.98
C PRO A 337 18.13 -50.95 18.66
N PRO A 338 18.34 -51.90 17.71
CA PRO A 338 17.68 -51.98 16.41
C PRO A 338 16.39 -52.86 16.41
N GLY A 339 15.66 -52.81 15.29
CA GLY A 339 14.26 -53.24 15.09
C GLY A 339 13.83 -54.69 15.41
N GLY A 340 12.50 -54.88 15.48
CA GLY A 340 11.80 -56.18 15.36
C GLY A 340 10.54 -56.30 16.22
N VAL A 341 9.36 -56.14 15.58
CA VAL A 341 8.00 -56.68 15.87
C VAL A 341 7.57 -56.99 17.32
N GLU A 342 6.46 -56.38 17.76
CA GLU A 342 5.23 -57.06 18.19
C GLU A 342 4.08 -56.02 18.36
N GLU A 343 2.91 -56.34 17.82
CA GLU A 343 1.66 -55.59 18.02
C GLU A 343 1.14 -55.87 19.43
N GLU A 344 0.83 -54.84 20.23
CA GLU A 344 -0.13 -54.99 21.33
C GLU A 344 -0.82 -53.65 21.63
N GLU A 345 -2.14 -53.74 21.79
CA GLU A 345 -3.11 -52.65 21.91
C GLU A 345 -2.88 -51.76 23.14
N VAL A 346 -2.96 -50.43 22.96
CA VAL A 346 -3.07 -49.49 24.09
C VAL A 346 -4.40 -48.74 23.99
N GLN A 347 -5.18 -48.92 25.06
CA GLN A 347 -6.55 -48.46 25.30
C GLN A 347 -6.67 -46.93 25.34
N PRO A 348 -7.81 -46.34 24.91
CA PRO A 348 -8.09 -44.93 25.11
C PRO A 348 -8.35 -44.62 26.59
N GLY A 349 -7.72 -43.56 27.09
CA GLY A 349 -7.91 -43.01 28.43
C GLY A 349 -9.32 -42.44 28.67
N PRO A 350 -9.69 -42.14 29.93
CA PRO A 350 -11.08 -42.12 30.37
C PRO A 350 -11.85 -40.91 29.83
N ALA A 351 -13.04 -41.20 29.32
CA ALA A 351 -14.10 -40.25 29.04
C ALA A 351 -14.62 -39.63 30.35
N PHE A 352 -14.80 -38.31 30.35
CA PHE A 352 -15.55 -37.61 31.38
C PHE A 352 -17.05 -37.82 31.12
N ASP A 353 -17.68 -38.52 32.06
CA ASP A 353 -19.09 -38.87 32.14
C ASP A 353 -19.82 -37.85 33.03
N LEU A 354 -20.83 -37.18 32.47
CA LEU A 354 -21.84 -36.45 33.22
C LEU A 354 -23.19 -37.02 32.78
N GLY A 355 -23.68 -37.95 33.59
CA GLY A 355 -24.85 -38.76 33.34
C GLY A 355 -26.17 -37.98 33.32
N ASP A 356 -27.09 -38.57 32.57
CA ASP A 356 -28.50 -38.23 32.45
C ASP A 356 -29.28 -38.53 33.74
N GLU A 357 -30.13 -37.60 34.18
CA GLU A 357 -31.34 -37.92 34.96
C GLU A 357 -32.56 -37.31 34.27
N GLU A 358 -33.47 -38.18 33.82
CA GLU A 358 -34.81 -37.86 33.35
C GLU A 358 -35.71 -37.42 34.51
N GLY A 359 -36.47 -36.33 34.32
CA GLY A 359 -37.49 -35.91 35.28
C GLY A 359 -38.33 -34.72 34.81
N ALA A 360 -39.38 -35.03 34.03
CA ALA A 360 -40.68 -34.33 33.93
C ALA A 360 -40.75 -32.79 33.82
N VAL A 361 -41.29 -32.36 32.67
CA VAL A 361 -41.88 -31.03 32.38
C VAL A 361 -42.82 -30.50 33.48
N PRO A 362 -42.96 -29.17 33.57
CA PRO A 362 -44.24 -28.60 33.15
C PRO A 362 -44.07 -27.56 32.05
N ALA A 363 -45.02 -27.60 31.11
CA ALA A 363 -45.24 -26.58 30.10
C ALA A 363 -45.54 -25.24 30.77
N PHE A 364 -44.81 -24.20 30.38
CA PHE A 364 -45.18 -22.81 30.64
C PHE A 364 -45.68 -22.21 29.33
N ASP A 365 -46.97 -21.91 29.34
CA ASP A 365 -47.69 -21.15 28.33
C ASP A 365 -47.43 -19.67 28.57
N LEU A 366 -46.84 -19.00 27.59
CA LEU A 366 -46.74 -17.53 27.53
C LEU A 366 -47.15 -17.09 26.13
N THR A 367 -48.45 -16.96 25.95
CA THR A 367 -49.01 -15.98 25.02
C THR A 367 -48.72 -14.58 25.55
N GLU A 368 -47.63 -13.96 25.10
CA GLU A 368 -47.48 -12.52 25.10
C GLU A 368 -47.01 -12.09 23.71
N GLU A 369 -47.87 -11.28 23.07
CA GLU A 369 -47.65 -10.68 21.77
C GLU A 369 -46.46 -9.71 21.87
N ALA A 370 -45.40 -9.96 21.11
CA ALA A 370 -44.31 -9.00 20.93
C ALA A 370 -44.74 -7.96 19.89
N GLU A 371 -44.91 -6.72 20.34
CA GLU A 371 -45.12 -5.55 19.48
C GLU A 371 -43.87 -5.26 18.62
N PRO A 372 -44.03 -4.65 17.42
CA PRO A 372 -42.93 -4.43 16.50
C PRO A 372 -41.99 -3.31 16.98
N GLU A 373 -40.68 -3.57 16.92
CA GLU A 373 -39.65 -2.55 17.15
C GLU A 373 -39.76 -1.43 16.10
N GLU A 374 -40.02 -0.20 16.58
CA GLU A 374 -40.02 1.01 15.78
C GLU A 374 -38.59 1.46 15.43
N THR A 375 -38.41 1.73 14.15
CA THR A 375 -37.27 2.43 13.54
C THR A 375 -37.04 3.78 14.23
N ILE A 376 -35.95 3.90 15.00
CA ILE A 376 -35.55 5.17 15.60
C ILE A 376 -34.81 6.00 14.53
N THR A 377 -35.51 6.96 13.93
CA THR A 377 -34.87 8.12 13.29
C THR A 377 -34.55 9.16 14.36
N PRO A 378 -33.32 9.69 14.47
CA PRO A 378 -33.06 10.77 15.41
C PRO A 378 -33.71 12.07 14.90
N VAL A 379 -34.68 12.57 15.66
CA VAL A 379 -35.28 13.89 15.50
C VAL A 379 -34.39 14.88 16.26
N PHE A 380 -33.90 15.90 15.57
CA PHE A 380 -33.18 17.04 16.15
C PHE A 380 -34.18 17.95 16.89
N ASP A 381 -33.93 18.20 18.17
CA ASP A 381 -34.71 19.11 19.01
C ASP A 381 -33.99 20.47 19.08
N LEU A 382 -34.64 21.54 18.61
CA LEU A 382 -34.15 22.91 18.65
C LEU A 382 -34.96 23.66 19.72
N GLU A 383 -34.31 24.06 20.80
CA GLU A 383 -34.91 24.85 21.88
C GLU A 383 -35.32 26.26 21.37
N GLU A 384 -36.62 26.58 21.52
CA GLU A 384 -37.19 27.92 21.32
C GLU A 384 -36.91 28.82 22.55
N GLU A 385 -36.32 30.00 22.33
CA GLU A 385 -36.35 31.10 23.30
C GLU A 385 -37.52 32.09 23.02
N PRO A 386 -38.05 32.77 24.06
CA PRO A 386 -39.38 33.37 24.01
C PRO A 386 -39.41 34.82 23.50
N GLU A 387 -40.48 35.17 22.79
CA GLU A 387 -40.79 36.56 22.39
C GLU A 387 -41.19 37.44 23.59
N PRO A 388 -40.90 38.77 23.51
CA PRO A 388 -41.75 39.75 24.15
C PRO A 388 -42.34 40.78 23.15
N THR A 389 -43.67 40.77 23.13
CA THR A 389 -44.66 41.87 23.07
C THR A 389 -44.24 43.28 22.57
N GLN A 390 -45.01 43.76 21.59
CA GLN A 390 -44.97 45.08 20.97
C GLN A 390 -45.47 46.23 21.89
N GLN A 391 -44.82 47.40 21.81
CA GLN A 391 -45.44 48.71 22.07
C GLN A 391 -44.89 49.83 21.16
N GLU A 392 -45.80 50.34 20.32
CA GLU A 392 -46.02 51.70 19.81
C GLU A 392 -44.91 52.72 19.43
N GLN A 393 -45.00 53.15 18.16
CA GLN A 393 -45.06 54.54 17.63
C GLN A 393 -43.77 55.35 17.29
N ALA A 394 -43.55 55.45 15.98
CA ALA A 394 -43.28 56.63 15.13
C ALA A 394 -42.17 57.66 15.47
N ALA A 395 -41.13 57.71 14.63
CA ALA A 395 -40.85 58.81 13.67
C ALA A 395 -39.36 58.84 13.23
N GLY A 396 -39.12 58.69 11.92
CA GLY A 396 -38.03 59.29 11.12
C GLY A 396 -36.56 59.03 11.49
N VAL A 397 -35.83 58.42 10.56
CA VAL A 397 -34.64 58.98 9.88
C VAL A 397 -34.10 57.93 8.89
N SER A 398 -33.76 58.41 7.70
CA SER A 398 -33.12 57.72 6.59
C SER A 398 -31.81 57.04 6.98
N GLY A 399 -31.68 55.75 6.64
CA GLY A 399 -30.41 55.03 6.61
C GLY A 399 -30.55 53.83 5.70
N GLU A 400 -29.92 53.90 4.53
CA GLU A 400 -29.75 52.77 3.61
C GLU A 400 -29.07 51.63 4.38
N THR A 401 -29.75 50.48 4.51
CA THR A 401 -29.12 49.24 5.00
C THR A 401 -28.54 48.54 3.77
N PRO A 402 -27.25 48.15 3.75
CA PRO A 402 -26.71 47.35 2.67
C PRO A 402 -27.48 46.03 2.64
N ALA A 403 -27.81 45.55 1.45
CA ALA A 403 -28.34 44.20 1.26
C ALA A 403 -27.37 43.22 1.95
N GLN A 404 -27.84 42.57 3.03
CA GLN A 404 -27.16 41.40 3.56
C GLN A 404 -27.27 40.33 2.47
N GLU A 405 -26.13 39.94 1.89
CA GLU A 405 -26.02 38.68 1.17
C GLU A 405 -26.54 37.58 2.10
N VAL A 406 -27.62 36.95 1.66
CA VAL A 406 -28.09 35.71 2.27
C VAL A 406 -27.01 34.67 1.93
N VAL A 407 -26.10 34.42 2.87
CA VAL A 407 -25.16 33.31 2.78
C VAL A 407 -26.03 32.05 2.86
N GLU A 408 -26.21 31.36 1.73
CA GLU A 408 -26.88 30.06 1.72
C GLU A 408 -26.13 29.12 2.67
N PRO A 409 -26.83 28.23 3.40
CA PRO A 409 -26.18 27.30 4.31
C PRO A 409 -25.17 26.47 3.51
N GLU A 410 -23.90 26.58 3.89
CA GLU A 410 -22.77 25.88 3.27
C GLU A 410 -23.10 24.38 3.15
N SER A 411 -22.99 23.82 1.95
CA SER A 411 -23.38 22.43 1.73
C SER A 411 -22.45 21.49 2.50
N ILE A 412 -22.93 20.28 2.82
CA ILE A 412 -22.10 19.28 3.51
C ILE A 412 -20.86 18.97 2.68
N GLU A 413 -20.99 18.88 1.35
CA GLU A 413 -19.87 18.68 0.44
C GLU A 413 -18.84 19.82 0.54
N ASP A 414 -19.28 21.08 0.61
CA ASP A 414 -18.38 22.23 0.74
C ASP A 414 -17.57 22.16 2.04
N ARG A 415 -18.23 21.83 3.15
CA ARG A 415 -17.59 21.67 4.47
C ARG A 415 -16.60 20.51 4.48
N VAL A 416 -16.97 19.38 3.87
CA VAL A 416 -16.11 18.19 3.75
C VAL A 416 -14.89 18.51 2.89
N SER A 417 -15.08 19.09 1.70
CA SER A 417 -13.99 19.51 0.81
C SER A 417 -13.04 20.50 1.47
N ALA A 418 -13.58 21.47 2.24
CA ALA A 418 -12.77 22.42 2.99
C ALA A 418 -11.93 21.73 4.08
N ALA A 419 -12.53 20.81 4.84
CA ALA A 419 -11.84 20.05 5.88
C ALA A 419 -10.67 19.23 5.32
N ILE A 420 -10.88 18.50 4.22
CA ILE A 420 -9.82 17.63 3.66
C ILE A 420 -8.73 18.37 2.89
N SER A 421 -8.91 19.66 2.60
CA SER A 421 -8.02 20.43 1.73
C SER A 421 -6.57 20.48 2.24
N GLY A 422 -6.37 20.61 3.56
CA GLY A 422 -5.03 20.58 4.16
C GLY A 422 -4.32 19.25 3.93
N VAL A 423 -5.04 18.15 4.17
CA VAL A 423 -4.52 16.78 3.97
C VAL A 423 -4.17 16.53 2.50
N LEU A 424 -4.95 17.06 1.56
CA LEU A 424 -4.65 16.97 0.12
C LEU A 424 -3.33 17.68 -0.24
N VAL A 425 -3.12 18.90 0.29
CA VAL A 425 -1.90 19.68 0.06
C VAL A 425 -0.67 18.96 0.63
N ASP A 426 -0.80 18.40 1.83
CA ASP A 426 0.28 17.66 2.47
C ASP A 426 0.63 16.39 1.67
N LEU A 427 -0.38 15.63 1.23
CA LEU A 427 -0.20 14.45 0.38
C LEU A 427 0.51 14.80 -0.94
N ALA A 428 0.03 15.83 -1.64
CA ALA A 428 0.61 16.27 -2.92
C ALA A 428 2.06 16.75 -2.73
N THR A 429 2.34 17.46 -1.64
CA THR A 429 3.68 17.95 -1.30
C THR A 429 4.64 16.80 -1.05
N GLU A 430 4.22 15.79 -0.30
CA GLU A 430 5.03 14.60 0.00
C GLU A 430 5.29 13.75 -1.26
N LEU A 431 4.27 13.53 -2.09
CA LEU A 431 4.43 12.85 -3.37
C LEU A 431 5.39 13.61 -4.30
N ARG A 432 5.23 14.94 -4.42
CA ARG A 432 6.13 15.80 -5.22
C ARG A 432 7.57 15.68 -4.75
N ARG A 433 7.82 15.81 -3.44
CA ARG A 433 9.16 15.69 -2.84
C ARG A 433 9.81 14.33 -3.16
N SER A 434 9.01 13.27 -3.12
CA SER A 434 9.45 11.91 -3.40
C SER A 434 9.85 11.71 -4.87
N ILE A 435 9.04 12.24 -5.79
CA ILE A 435 9.33 12.23 -7.24
C ILE A 435 10.55 13.12 -7.57
N GLU A 436 10.68 14.29 -6.94
CA GLU A 436 11.84 15.16 -7.09
C GLU A 436 13.14 14.50 -6.60
N TYR A 437 13.08 13.75 -5.49
CA TYR A 437 14.20 12.96 -5.01
C TYR A 437 14.61 11.90 -6.05
N TYR A 438 13.65 11.16 -6.60
CA TYR A 438 13.90 10.21 -7.69
C TYR A 438 14.55 10.90 -8.89
N SER A 439 13.99 12.02 -9.35
CA SER A 439 14.49 12.77 -10.49
C SER A 439 15.91 13.30 -10.27
N THR A 440 16.20 13.85 -9.10
CA THR A 440 17.53 14.32 -8.74
C THR A 440 18.54 13.18 -8.68
N ARG A 441 18.13 12.02 -8.16
CA ARG A 441 19.01 10.85 -7.98
C ARG A 441 19.30 10.11 -9.29
N TYR A 442 18.29 9.95 -10.14
CA TYR A 442 18.36 9.10 -11.34
C TYR A 442 18.38 9.87 -12.66
N GLY A 443 18.17 11.19 -12.64
CA GLY A 443 18.16 12.05 -13.82
C GLY A 443 17.01 11.78 -14.78
N LYS A 444 15.90 11.22 -14.27
CA LYS A 444 14.71 10.80 -15.03
C LYS A 444 13.44 11.22 -14.29
N MET A 445 12.35 11.45 -15.02
CA MET A 445 11.03 11.73 -14.44
C MET A 445 10.03 10.64 -14.86
N PRO A 446 9.06 10.28 -14.00
CA PRO A 446 7.92 9.49 -14.44
C PRO A 446 7.15 10.20 -15.54
N GLU A 447 6.75 9.45 -16.56
CA GLU A 447 5.93 9.93 -17.68
C GLU A 447 4.44 9.95 -17.32
N ARG A 448 4.03 9.08 -16.39
CA ARG A 448 2.67 9.03 -15.84
C ARG A 448 2.64 8.43 -14.43
N VAL A 449 1.55 8.68 -13.73
CA VAL A 449 1.22 8.10 -12.43
C VAL A 449 -0.04 7.25 -12.57
N LEU A 450 0.02 6.00 -12.13
CA LEU A 450 -1.14 5.13 -11.95
C LEU A 450 -1.57 5.17 -10.49
N LEU A 451 -2.77 5.73 -10.25
CA LEU A 451 -3.33 5.90 -8.91
C LEU A 451 -4.20 4.69 -8.55
N CYS A 452 -3.91 4.06 -7.41
CA CYS A 452 -4.70 2.96 -6.87
C CYS A 452 -4.90 3.06 -5.36
N GLY A 453 -5.60 2.08 -4.78
CA GLY A 453 -5.94 2.07 -3.36
C GLY A 453 -7.35 2.54 -3.06
N GLY A 454 -7.73 2.54 -1.78
CA GLY A 454 -9.07 2.90 -1.34
C GLY A 454 -9.39 4.39 -1.54
N THR A 455 -8.40 5.25 -1.29
CA THR A 455 -8.55 6.70 -1.37
C THR A 455 -8.55 7.22 -2.81
N ALA A 456 -7.98 6.45 -3.75
CA ALA A 456 -8.05 6.74 -5.20
C ALA A 456 -9.48 6.85 -5.74
N LYS A 457 -10.48 6.35 -5.00
CA LYS A 457 -11.90 6.48 -5.33
C LYS A 457 -12.46 7.89 -5.12
N MET A 458 -11.72 8.77 -4.43
CA MET A 458 -12.17 10.13 -4.17
C MET A 458 -12.26 10.91 -5.51
N PRO A 459 -13.44 11.43 -5.88
CA PRO A 459 -13.62 12.11 -7.16
C PRO A 459 -12.67 13.30 -7.34
N HIS A 460 -12.12 13.42 -8.54
CA HIS A 460 -11.17 14.46 -8.98
C HIS A 460 -9.81 14.47 -8.27
N LEU A 461 -9.49 13.42 -7.49
CA LEU A 461 -8.19 13.31 -6.84
C LEU A 461 -7.05 13.13 -7.87
N ASP A 462 -7.28 12.36 -8.92
CA ASP A 462 -6.37 12.21 -10.05
C ASP A 462 -6.10 13.54 -10.75
N GLU A 463 -7.16 14.31 -11.08
CA GLU A 463 -7.02 15.63 -11.70
C GLU A 463 -6.25 16.61 -10.80
N TYR A 464 -6.54 16.62 -9.50
CA TYR A 464 -5.83 17.44 -8.53
C TYR A 464 -4.35 17.07 -8.45
N LEU A 465 -4.03 15.79 -8.26
CA LEU A 465 -2.65 15.32 -8.21
C LEU A 465 -1.93 15.57 -9.53
N SER A 466 -2.61 15.48 -10.67
CA SER A 466 -1.98 15.75 -11.97
C SER A 466 -1.53 17.20 -12.09
N ARG A 467 -2.35 18.15 -11.62
CA ARG A 467 -1.98 19.58 -11.56
C ARG A 467 -0.84 19.84 -10.60
N GLU A 468 -0.89 19.24 -9.40
CA GLU A 468 0.14 19.46 -8.39
C GLU A 468 1.48 18.85 -8.79
N LEU A 469 1.47 17.62 -9.31
CA LEU A 469 2.70 16.91 -9.66
C LEU A 469 3.27 17.35 -11.00
N GLY A 470 2.46 17.97 -11.87
CA GLY A 470 2.86 18.31 -13.24
C GLY A 470 3.09 17.09 -14.12
N ILE A 471 2.50 15.95 -13.74
CA ILE A 471 2.61 14.65 -14.42
C ILE A 471 1.18 14.12 -14.63
N PRO A 472 0.86 13.49 -15.77
CA PRO A 472 -0.42 12.83 -15.98
C PRO A 472 -0.70 11.79 -14.89
N VAL A 473 -1.83 11.91 -14.18
CA VAL A 473 -2.29 10.94 -13.18
C VAL A 473 -3.57 10.30 -13.69
N GLU A 474 -3.63 8.97 -13.68
CA GLU A 474 -4.80 8.19 -14.10
C GLU A 474 -5.19 7.20 -13.01
N VAL A 475 -6.49 7.09 -12.70
CA VAL A 475 -6.99 6.03 -11.82
C VAL A 475 -6.84 4.68 -12.51
N ALA A 476 -6.12 3.76 -11.86
CA ALA A 476 -5.79 2.46 -12.42
C ALA A 476 -7.01 1.53 -12.51
N ASP A 477 -7.14 0.82 -13.64
CA ASP A 477 -8.09 -0.29 -13.81
C ASP A 477 -7.32 -1.62 -13.94
N PRO A 478 -7.13 -2.36 -12.83
CA PRO A 478 -6.37 -3.61 -12.85
C PRO A 478 -7.12 -4.77 -13.52
N LEU A 479 -8.42 -4.61 -13.84
CA LEU A 479 -9.23 -5.66 -14.46
C LEU A 479 -9.31 -5.52 -15.99
N LYS A 480 -8.86 -4.38 -16.55
CA LYS A 480 -8.99 -4.01 -17.96
C LYS A 480 -8.53 -5.10 -18.93
N ASN A 481 -7.44 -5.81 -18.62
CA ASN A 481 -6.80 -6.80 -19.48
C ASN A 481 -6.99 -8.25 -18.99
N LEU A 482 -7.95 -8.49 -18.09
CA LEU A 482 -8.21 -9.80 -17.49
C LEU A 482 -9.58 -10.35 -17.86
N GLU A 483 -9.68 -11.67 -18.01
CA GLU A 483 -10.98 -12.33 -18.12
C GLU A 483 -11.60 -12.47 -16.73
N VAL A 484 -12.65 -11.69 -16.45
CA VAL A 484 -13.34 -11.72 -15.16
C VAL A 484 -14.55 -12.66 -15.22
N ALA A 485 -14.44 -13.81 -14.56
CA ALA A 485 -15.48 -14.84 -14.45
C ALA A 485 -16.00 -14.96 -13.01
N VAL A 486 -16.24 -13.82 -12.36
CA VAL A 486 -16.74 -13.74 -10.97
C VAL A 486 -18.28 -13.68 -11.00
N SER A 487 -18.93 -14.71 -10.50
CA SER A 487 -20.41 -14.78 -10.44
C SER A 487 -21.01 -14.27 -9.13
N SER A 488 -20.19 -14.16 -8.07
CA SER A 488 -20.64 -13.76 -6.72
C SER A 488 -20.87 -12.26 -6.56
N VAL A 489 -20.44 -11.45 -7.54
CA VAL A 489 -20.38 -9.99 -7.40
C VAL A 489 -20.96 -9.32 -8.64
N SER A 490 -21.70 -8.22 -8.44
CA SER A 490 -22.26 -7.46 -9.57
C SER A 490 -21.15 -6.74 -10.37
N PRO A 491 -21.27 -6.61 -11.70
CA PRO A 491 -20.29 -5.89 -12.51
C PRO A 491 -20.13 -4.41 -12.12
N GLN A 492 -21.19 -3.78 -11.59
CA GLN A 492 -21.16 -2.40 -11.12
C GLN A 492 -20.26 -2.26 -9.89
N TYR A 493 -20.48 -3.12 -8.89
CA TYR A 493 -19.69 -3.13 -7.67
C TYR A 493 -18.23 -3.54 -7.94
N LEU A 494 -18.00 -4.50 -8.85
CA LEU A 494 -16.63 -4.87 -9.25
C LEU A 494 -15.84 -3.68 -9.79
N ARG A 495 -16.44 -2.87 -10.67
CA ARG A 495 -15.78 -1.64 -11.15
C ARG A 495 -15.48 -0.69 -10.00
N GLU A 496 -16.41 -0.52 -9.09
CA GLU A 496 -16.29 0.39 -7.95
C GLU A 496 -15.18 0.03 -6.96
N ILE A 497 -14.88 -1.26 -6.80
CA ILE A 497 -13.85 -1.71 -5.85
C ILE A 497 -12.53 -2.09 -6.54
N SER A 498 -12.53 -2.29 -7.87
CA SER A 498 -11.39 -2.81 -8.64
C SER A 498 -10.07 -2.09 -8.37
N VAL A 499 -10.10 -0.77 -8.22
CA VAL A 499 -8.94 0.09 -7.91
C VAL A 499 -8.20 -0.29 -6.62
N MET A 500 -8.86 -1.02 -5.71
CA MET A 500 -8.26 -1.52 -4.46
C MET A 500 -7.56 -2.87 -4.60
N PHE A 501 -7.71 -3.56 -5.74
CA PHE A 501 -7.24 -4.93 -5.95
C PHE A 501 -5.91 -5.13 -6.70
N PRO A 502 -5.13 -4.11 -7.16
CA PRO A 502 -3.87 -4.37 -7.86
C PRO A 502 -2.93 -5.33 -7.14
N VAL A 503 -2.70 -5.13 -5.84
CA VAL A 503 -1.84 -6.01 -5.03
C VAL A 503 -2.38 -7.45 -5.00
N ALA A 504 -3.66 -7.63 -4.65
CA ALA A 504 -4.27 -8.97 -4.58
C ALA A 504 -4.27 -9.70 -5.94
N ILE A 505 -4.52 -8.96 -7.04
CA ILE A 505 -4.44 -9.50 -8.40
C ILE A 505 -3.01 -9.92 -8.73
N GLY A 506 -2.04 -9.04 -8.52
CA GLY A 506 -0.63 -9.29 -8.77
C GLY A 506 -0.07 -10.49 -8.01
N LEU A 507 -0.52 -10.66 -6.76
CA LEU A 507 -0.23 -11.84 -5.97
C LEU A 507 -0.83 -13.09 -6.61
N ALA A 508 -2.13 -13.08 -6.95
CA ALA A 508 -2.82 -14.25 -7.50
C ALA A 508 -2.21 -14.74 -8.84
N ILE A 509 -1.65 -13.83 -9.63
CA ILE A 509 -1.06 -14.13 -10.93
C ILE A 509 0.46 -14.36 -10.88
N ARG A 510 1.10 -14.21 -9.71
CA ARG A 510 2.57 -14.23 -9.54
C ARG A 510 3.25 -15.41 -10.22
N ASP A 511 2.75 -16.62 -10.00
CA ASP A 511 3.31 -17.84 -10.59
C ASP A 511 2.55 -18.24 -11.89
N MET A 512 1.73 -17.33 -12.44
CA MET A 512 0.97 -17.51 -13.67
C MET A 512 1.51 -16.66 -14.83
N ILE A 513 2.11 -15.51 -14.53
CA ILE A 513 2.79 -14.67 -15.50
C ILE A 513 4.28 -14.67 -15.17
N GLY A 514 5.10 -15.17 -16.11
CA GLY A 514 6.52 -15.48 -15.88
C GLY A 514 7.12 -16.34 -16.97
#